data_AF-A0A1Z9BPB9-F1
#
_entry.id   AF-A0A1Z9BPB9-F1
#
_cell.length_a   1.000
_cell.length_b   1.000
_cell.length_c   1.000
_cell.angle_alpha   90.00
_cell.angle_beta   90.00
_cell.angle_gamma   90.00
#
_symmetry.space_group_name_H-M   'P 1'
#
loop_
_entity.id
_entity.type
_entity.pdbx_description
1 polymer ?
#
loop_
_entity_poly.entity_id
_entity_poly.type
_entity_poly.pdbx_seq_one_letter_code
_entity_poly.pdbx_strand_id
1 'polypeptide(L)'
;MGARRLGAPGPLDCGGAILLSLLREAMVVKAASVHHPYADLIGLELGESDDGRSRCFLSVAERHLNPHGVVHGAVLYALADTGMGAALYPSLSPGQICATIEIKMNYYRPVSSGDIQCHTEVVYRGRRVANMESSIYADDRLVAKANGSYSIFKLPDTPSEDG
;
A
#
# COMPACT_ATOMS: atom_id res chain seq x y z
N MET A 1 5.28 -2.12 -68.04
CA MET A 1 6.41 -1.21 -67.71
C MET A 1 5.81 -0.02 -66.97
N GLY A 2 6.03 0.05 -65.65
CA GLY A 2 5.40 1.04 -64.78
C GLY A 2 5.21 0.51 -63.36
N ALA A 3 6.31 0.38 -62.61
CA ALA A 3 6.28 0.06 -61.19
C ALA A 3 6.00 1.32 -60.36
N ARG A 4 5.12 1.27 -59.36
CA ARG A 4 5.24 2.11 -58.15
C ARG A 4 4.39 1.64 -56.96
N ARG A 5 5.15 1.26 -55.93
CA ARG A 5 5.00 1.48 -54.47
C ARG A 5 3.88 0.76 -53.70
N LEU A 6 4.37 -0.15 -52.85
CA LEU A 6 3.78 -0.69 -51.62
C LEU A 6 3.37 0.44 -50.66
N GLY A 7 2.15 0.37 -50.13
CA GLY A 7 1.70 1.09 -48.94
C GLY A 7 1.46 0.09 -47.80
N ALA A 8 2.01 0.38 -46.63
CA ALA A 8 2.00 -0.46 -45.43
C ALA A 8 0.60 -0.58 -44.79
N PRO A 9 0.33 -1.65 -44.02
CA PRO A 9 -0.91 -1.76 -43.24
C PRO A 9 -0.91 -0.76 -42.08
N GLY A 10 -2.00 0.01 -41.94
CA GLY A 10 -2.21 0.92 -40.83
C GLY A 10 -2.41 0.17 -39.50
N PRO A 11 -2.01 0.77 -38.36
CA PRO A 11 -2.05 0.08 -37.07
C PRO A 11 -3.46 -0.08 -36.52
N LEU A 12 -3.56 -1.20 -35.79
CA LEU A 12 -4.68 -1.75 -35.04
C LEU A 12 -5.23 -0.80 -33.96
N ASP A 13 -6.56 -0.91 -33.78
CA ASP A 13 -7.27 -1.02 -32.50
C ASP A 13 -6.97 0.03 -31.40
N CYS A 14 -7.77 1.11 -31.39
CA CYS A 14 -7.88 2.05 -30.27
C CYS A 14 -8.98 1.67 -29.26
N GLY A 15 -9.55 0.46 -29.31
CA GLY A 15 -10.67 0.05 -28.45
C GLY A 15 -10.27 -0.47 -27.07
N GLY A 16 -9.05 -0.99 -26.91
CA GLY A 16 -8.62 -1.67 -25.67
C GLY A 16 -8.16 -0.74 -24.54
N ALA A 17 -7.54 0.40 -24.86
CA ALA A 17 -6.91 1.25 -23.85
C ALA A 17 -7.92 2.02 -22.98
N ILE A 18 -9.07 2.38 -23.53
CA ILE A 18 -10.13 3.12 -22.80
C ILE A 18 -10.85 2.19 -21.81
N LEU A 19 -10.98 0.90 -22.13
CA LEU A 19 -11.59 -0.08 -21.24
C LEU A 19 -10.66 -0.40 -20.04
N LEU A 20 -9.34 -0.44 -20.25
CA LEU A 20 -8.39 -0.59 -19.15
C LEU A 20 -8.32 0.64 -18.23
N SER A 21 -8.43 1.86 -18.78
CA SER A 21 -8.48 3.07 -17.94
C SER A 21 -9.76 3.15 -17.11
N LEU A 22 -10.90 2.70 -17.68
CA LEU A 22 -12.18 2.65 -16.96
C LEU A 22 -12.24 1.54 -15.91
N LEU A 23 -11.49 0.44 -16.08
CA LEU A 23 -11.38 -0.60 -15.06
C LEU A 23 -10.46 -0.23 -13.89
N ARG A 24 -9.60 0.80 -14.03
CA ARG A 24 -8.77 1.30 -12.92
C ARG A 24 -9.57 2.07 -11.86
N GLU A 25 -10.72 2.63 -12.24
CA GLU A 25 -11.61 3.38 -11.33
C GLU A 25 -12.55 2.48 -10.51
N ALA A 26 -12.62 1.17 -10.80
CA ALA A 26 -13.66 0.29 -10.27
C ALA A 26 -13.31 -0.54 -9.01
N MET A 27 -12.14 -0.33 -8.38
CA MET A 27 -11.71 -1.10 -7.19
C MET A 27 -11.17 -0.23 -6.06
N VAL A 28 -11.82 0.90 -5.80
CA VAL A 28 -11.74 1.57 -4.49
C VAL A 28 -13.11 1.45 -3.85
N VAL A 29 -13.39 0.28 -3.28
CA VAL A 29 -14.51 0.15 -2.34
C VAL A 29 -14.16 1.06 -1.17
N LYS A 30 -14.91 2.16 -1.04
CA LYS A 30 -14.75 3.17 -0.01
C LYS A 30 -15.08 2.53 1.34
N ALA A 31 -14.11 1.83 1.93
CA ALA A 31 -14.18 1.36 3.30
C ALA A 31 -14.45 2.59 4.17
N ALA A 32 -15.43 2.51 5.07
CA ALA A 32 -15.75 3.58 5.99
C ALA A 32 -14.46 4.06 6.67
N SER A 33 -14.05 5.30 6.41
CA SER A 33 -12.74 5.81 6.81
C SER A 33 -12.69 5.93 8.33
N VAL A 34 -12.03 4.97 8.98
CA VAL A 34 -11.56 5.15 10.35
C VAL A 34 -10.58 6.32 10.32
N HIS A 35 -10.82 7.35 11.13
CA HIS A 35 -9.92 8.50 11.19
C HIS A 35 -8.52 8.03 11.60
N HIS A 36 -7.56 8.20 10.69
CA HIS A 36 -6.17 7.81 10.90
C HIS A 36 -5.31 9.06 10.69
N PRO A 37 -5.12 9.89 11.73
CA PRO A 37 -4.57 11.25 11.58
C PRO A 37 -3.29 11.34 10.77
N TYR A 38 -2.38 10.37 10.94
CA TYR A 38 -1.13 10.34 10.21
C TYR A 38 -1.27 9.92 8.74
N ALA A 39 -2.20 9.01 8.43
CA ALA A 39 -2.48 8.59 7.05
C ALA A 39 -3.16 9.74 6.31
N ASP A 40 -4.10 10.42 6.97
CA ASP A 40 -4.77 11.63 6.46
C ASP A 40 -3.74 12.73 6.17
N LEU A 41 -2.76 12.94 7.05
CA LEU A 41 -1.69 13.94 6.89
C LEU A 41 -0.86 13.72 5.61
N ILE A 42 -0.54 12.47 5.29
CA ILE A 42 0.27 12.15 4.09
C ILE A 42 -0.62 11.78 2.88
N GLY A 43 -1.94 11.71 3.02
CA GLY A 43 -2.82 11.22 1.95
C GLY A 43 -2.54 9.76 1.59
N LEU A 44 -2.28 8.93 2.59
CA LEU A 44 -2.24 7.47 2.46
C LEU A 44 -3.66 6.95 2.50
N GLU A 45 -4.02 6.14 1.51
CA GLU A 45 -5.34 5.51 1.41
C GLU A 45 -5.22 4.01 1.66
N LEU A 46 -6.07 3.49 2.56
CA LEU A 46 -6.25 2.07 2.76
C LEU A 46 -7.29 1.56 1.76
N GLY A 47 -6.89 0.58 0.95
CA GLY A 47 -7.83 -0.18 0.12
C GLY A 47 -8.36 -1.40 0.86
N GLU A 48 -8.75 -2.40 0.07
CA GLU A 48 -9.25 -3.66 0.60
C GLU A 48 -8.19 -4.38 1.47
N SER A 49 -8.66 -4.90 2.60
CA SER A 49 -7.89 -5.79 3.47
C SER A 49 -8.75 -6.99 3.82
N ASP A 50 -8.19 -8.18 3.64
CA ASP A 50 -8.84 -9.47 3.90
C ASP A 50 -7.78 -10.56 4.04
N ASP A 51 -8.10 -11.60 4.81
CA ASP A 51 -7.32 -12.84 4.93
C ASP A 51 -5.80 -12.64 5.08
N GLY A 52 -5.40 -11.78 6.02
CA GLY A 52 -3.98 -11.50 6.28
C GLY A 52 -3.29 -10.69 5.18
N ARG A 53 -4.05 -10.01 4.30
CA ARG A 53 -3.53 -9.17 3.22
C ARG A 53 -4.11 -7.77 3.28
N SER A 54 -3.37 -6.81 2.76
CA SER A 54 -3.86 -5.43 2.59
C SER A 54 -3.22 -4.75 1.39
N ARG A 55 -3.88 -3.68 0.94
CA ARG A 55 -3.35 -2.74 -0.05
C ARG A 55 -3.42 -1.32 0.47
N CYS A 56 -2.33 -0.58 0.31
CA CYS A 56 -2.28 0.85 0.58
C CYS A 56 -1.84 1.61 -0.66
N PHE A 57 -2.32 2.84 -0.80
CA PHE A 57 -2.09 3.69 -1.96
C PHE A 57 -1.65 5.08 -1.52
N LEU A 58 -0.84 5.73 -2.34
CA LEU A 58 -0.47 7.13 -2.17
C LEU A 58 -0.13 7.75 -3.52
N SER A 59 -0.81 8.84 -3.88
CA SER A 59 -0.43 9.67 -5.02
C SER A 59 0.67 10.65 -4.58
N VAL A 60 1.80 10.63 -5.30
CA VAL A 60 2.97 11.44 -4.96
C VAL A 60 2.65 12.93 -5.14
N ALA A 61 3.01 13.73 -4.14
CA ALA A 61 2.84 15.17 -4.11
C ALA A 61 4.12 15.81 -3.56
N GLU A 62 4.27 17.12 -3.73
CA GLU A 62 5.48 17.86 -3.29
C GLU A 62 5.82 17.62 -1.82
N ARG A 63 4.80 17.56 -0.95
CA ARG A 63 4.95 17.27 0.49
C ARG A 63 5.56 15.90 0.81
N HIS A 64 5.63 14.98 -0.15
CA HIS A 64 6.21 13.64 0.01
C HIS A 64 7.69 13.57 -0.38
N LEU A 65 8.22 14.62 -1.03
CA LEU A 65 9.57 14.61 -1.56
C LEU A 65 10.59 14.99 -0.48
N ASN A 66 11.78 14.41 -0.58
CA ASN A 66 12.95 14.83 0.17
C ASN A 66 13.69 15.96 -0.59
N PRO A 67 14.77 16.54 -0.01
CA PRO A 67 15.54 17.62 -0.68
C PRO A 67 16.17 17.25 -2.02
N HIS A 68 16.20 15.97 -2.39
CA HIS A 68 16.71 15.49 -3.68
C HIS A 68 15.62 15.32 -4.74
N GLY A 69 14.37 15.75 -4.45
CA GLY A 69 13.27 15.70 -5.42
C GLY A 69 12.70 14.30 -5.64
N VAL A 70 12.93 13.37 -4.71
CA VAL A 70 12.37 12.01 -4.73
C VAL A 70 11.63 11.73 -3.43
N VAL A 71 10.66 10.82 -3.46
CA VAL A 71 9.85 10.42 -2.32
C VAL A 71 10.76 10.05 -1.15
N HIS A 72 10.51 10.69 -0.01
CA HIS A 72 11.24 10.41 1.22
C HIS A 72 10.97 8.95 1.64
N GLY A 73 12.02 8.21 2.01
CA GLY A 73 11.89 6.82 2.42
C GLY A 73 10.88 6.57 3.56
N ALA A 74 10.64 7.59 4.41
CA ALA A 74 9.64 7.52 5.49
C ALA A 74 8.20 7.39 4.96
N VAL A 75 7.90 7.90 3.76
CA VAL A 75 6.60 7.72 3.12
C VAL A 75 6.38 6.26 2.74
N LEU A 76 7.41 5.63 2.17
CA LEU A 76 7.36 4.20 1.83
C LEU A 76 7.32 3.31 3.08
N TYR A 77 8.03 3.71 4.15
CA TYR A 77 7.94 3.06 5.45
C TYR A 77 6.52 3.15 6.03
N ALA A 78 5.91 4.34 6.00
CA ALA A 78 4.56 4.55 6.50
C ALA A 78 3.53 3.69 5.75
N LEU A 79 3.65 3.60 4.42
CA LEU A 79 2.83 2.69 3.61
C LEU A 79 2.97 1.23 4.06
N ALA A 80 4.20 0.76 4.29
CA ALA A 80 4.45 -0.58 4.78
C ALA A 80 3.87 -0.80 6.19
N ASP A 81 4.18 0.08 7.15
CA ASP A 81 3.74 -0.05 8.55
C ASP A 81 2.21 -0.02 8.69
N THR A 82 1.56 0.95 8.04
CA THR A 82 0.09 1.03 8.01
C THR A 82 -0.53 -0.16 7.30
N GLY A 83 0.06 -0.62 6.19
CA GLY A 83 -0.41 -1.82 5.49
C GLY A 83 -0.25 -3.10 6.30
N MET A 84 0.86 -3.25 7.01
CA MET A 84 1.12 -4.34 7.94
C MET A 84 0.10 -4.38 9.07
N GLY A 85 -0.19 -3.24 9.70
CA GLY A 85 -1.29 -3.13 10.66
C GLY A 85 -2.62 -3.57 10.04
N ALA A 86 -3.00 -2.99 8.89
CA ALA A 86 -4.26 -3.28 8.21
C ALA A 86 -4.42 -4.75 7.83
N ALA A 87 -3.34 -5.42 7.42
CA ALA A 87 -3.36 -6.85 7.11
C ALA A 87 -3.54 -7.73 8.36
N LEU A 88 -3.00 -7.30 9.51
CA LEU A 88 -3.02 -8.07 10.76
C LEU A 88 -4.33 -7.90 11.54
N TYR A 89 -4.90 -6.69 11.57
CA TYR A 89 -6.07 -6.33 12.38
C TYR A 89 -7.27 -7.29 12.24
N PRO A 90 -7.66 -7.75 11.04
CA PRO A 90 -8.77 -8.70 10.88
C PRO A 90 -8.58 -10.03 11.62
N SER A 91 -7.34 -10.43 11.91
CA SER A 91 -7.01 -11.68 12.62
C SER A 91 -6.94 -11.54 14.15
N LEU A 92 -7.16 -10.33 14.68
CA LEU A 92 -7.09 -10.06 16.11
C LEU A 92 -8.41 -10.42 16.78
N SER A 93 -8.34 -11.06 17.94
CA SER A 93 -9.53 -11.32 18.76
C SER A 93 -10.03 -10.03 19.43
N PRO A 94 -11.30 -9.97 19.85
CA PRO A 94 -11.83 -8.81 20.57
C PRO A 94 -10.93 -8.38 21.75
N GLY A 95 -10.66 -7.07 21.82
CA GLY A 95 -9.77 -6.46 22.82
C GLY A 95 -8.27 -6.65 22.57
N GLN A 96 -7.86 -7.37 21.53
CA GLN A 96 -6.47 -7.41 21.10
C GLN A 96 -6.13 -6.21 20.20
N ILE A 97 -4.92 -5.70 20.39
CA ILE A 97 -4.28 -4.75 19.50
C ILE A 97 -2.90 -5.27 19.11
N CYS A 98 -2.28 -4.62 18.12
CA CYS A 98 -0.91 -4.88 17.76
C CYS A 98 -0.05 -3.61 17.82
N ALA A 99 1.25 -3.79 18.05
CA ALA A 99 2.24 -2.71 17.96
C ALA A 99 3.48 -3.20 17.22
N THR A 100 4.03 -2.35 16.38
CA THR A 100 5.27 -2.61 15.64
C THR A 100 6.43 -2.82 16.61
N ILE A 101 7.18 -3.92 16.44
CA ILE A 101 8.43 -4.20 17.17
C ILE A 101 9.61 -3.69 16.33
N GLU A 102 9.65 -4.08 15.06
CA GLU A 102 10.66 -3.65 14.10
C GLU A 102 10.11 -3.78 12.68
N ILE A 103 10.65 -2.96 11.78
CA ILE A 103 10.48 -3.12 10.33
C ILE A 103 11.82 -2.83 9.66
N LYS A 104 12.30 -3.79 8.88
CA LYS A 104 13.47 -3.64 8.01
C LYS A 104 13.03 -3.28 6.58
N MET A 105 13.46 -2.11 6.10
CA MET A 105 13.27 -1.70 4.71
C MET A 105 14.46 -2.08 3.81
N ASN A 106 14.17 -2.36 2.54
CA ASN A 106 15.11 -2.34 1.43
C ASN A 106 14.56 -1.39 0.36
N TYR A 107 15.36 -0.42 -0.08
CA TYR A 107 14.99 0.52 -1.15
C TYR A 107 15.79 0.20 -2.41
N TYR A 108 15.11 0.02 -3.52
CA TYR A 108 15.72 -0.41 -4.79
C TYR A 108 15.77 0.70 -5.83
N ARG A 109 14.75 1.58 -5.85
CA ARG A 109 14.58 2.59 -6.89
C ARG A 109 13.97 3.88 -6.31
N PRO A 110 14.41 5.07 -6.76
CA PRO A 110 13.76 6.32 -6.40
C PRO A 110 12.40 6.45 -7.10
N VAL A 111 11.47 7.18 -6.47
CA VAL A 111 10.17 7.57 -7.03
C VAL A 111 10.08 9.08 -6.96
N SER A 112 9.68 9.77 -8.02
CA SER A 112 9.56 11.24 -8.04
C SER A 112 8.14 11.74 -8.31
N SER A 113 7.26 10.89 -8.84
CA SER A 113 5.88 11.22 -9.20
C SER A 113 5.07 9.94 -9.37
N GLY A 114 3.78 10.06 -9.68
CA GLY A 114 2.89 8.94 -9.95
C GLY A 114 2.23 8.37 -8.70
N ASP A 115 1.70 7.16 -8.84
CA ASP A 115 1.01 6.44 -7.77
C ASP A 115 1.91 5.35 -7.19
N ILE A 116 1.95 5.27 -5.86
CA ILE A 116 2.64 4.20 -5.12
C ILE A 116 1.58 3.24 -4.58
N GLN A 117 1.85 1.94 -4.72
CA GLN A 117 1.02 0.86 -4.21
C GLN A 117 1.85 -0.03 -3.29
N CYS A 118 1.36 -0.28 -2.09
CA CYS A 118 1.97 -1.20 -1.14
C CYS A 118 1.08 -2.42 -0.96
N HIS A 119 1.61 -3.60 -1.26
CA HIS A 119 0.94 -4.88 -1.04
C HIS A 119 1.56 -5.55 0.16
N THR A 120 0.74 -5.93 1.13
CA THR A 120 1.22 -6.55 2.36
C THR A 120 0.56 -7.89 2.58
N GLU A 121 1.32 -8.84 3.13
CA GLU A 121 0.85 -10.15 3.53
C GLU A 121 1.39 -10.55 4.91
N VAL A 122 0.56 -11.27 5.67
CA VAL A 122 0.96 -11.92 6.91
C VAL A 122 1.65 -13.24 6.57
N VAL A 123 2.96 -13.28 6.82
CA VAL A 123 3.79 -14.47 6.58
C VAL A 123 3.62 -15.49 7.70
N TYR A 124 3.53 -15.01 8.94
CA TYR A 124 3.32 -15.86 10.11
C TYR A 124 2.53 -15.14 11.18
N ARG A 125 1.48 -15.78 11.69
CA ARG A 125 0.62 -15.24 12.76
C ARG A 125 0.73 -16.12 14.00
N GLY A 126 1.65 -15.77 14.89
CA GLY A 126 1.80 -16.43 16.19
C GLY A 126 0.79 -15.93 17.24
N ARG A 127 0.92 -16.41 18.48
CA ARG A 127 0.03 -15.98 19.58
C ARG A 127 0.32 -14.56 20.08
N ARG A 128 1.60 -14.18 20.12
CA ARG A 128 2.09 -12.91 20.68
C ARG A 128 2.86 -12.06 19.70
N VAL A 129 3.29 -12.64 18.58
CA VAL A 129 4.06 -11.96 17.55
C VAL A 129 3.54 -12.42 16.20
N ALA A 130 3.42 -11.50 15.25
CA ALA A 130 3.19 -11.77 13.84
C ALA A 130 4.32 -11.19 13.00
N ASN A 131 4.59 -11.82 11.86
CA ASN A 131 5.55 -11.40 10.86
C ASN A 131 4.83 -11.13 9.55
N MET A 132 5.17 -10.00 8.93
CA MET A 132 4.57 -9.56 7.68
C MET A 132 5.63 -9.12 6.68
N GLU A 133 5.30 -9.21 5.40
CA GLU A 133 6.09 -8.65 4.31
C GLU A 133 5.27 -7.67 3.50
N SER A 134 5.92 -6.58 3.07
CA SER A 134 5.35 -5.65 2.11
C SER A 134 6.21 -5.54 0.87
N SER A 135 5.57 -5.50 -0.29
CA SER A 135 6.17 -5.17 -1.57
C SER A 135 5.55 -3.87 -2.08
N ILE A 136 6.40 -2.88 -2.36
CA ILE A 136 5.96 -1.54 -2.75
C ILE A 136 6.34 -1.29 -4.20
N TYR A 137 5.37 -0.85 -4.98
CA TYR A 137 5.45 -0.61 -6.41
C TYR A 137 5.14 0.85 -6.73
N ALA A 138 5.84 1.40 -7.74
CA ALA A 138 5.45 2.62 -8.43
C ALA A 138 5.45 2.31 -9.93
N ASP A 139 4.36 2.60 -10.62
CA ASP A 139 4.17 2.27 -12.06
C ASP A 139 4.60 0.83 -12.40
N ASP A 140 4.09 -0.15 -11.64
CA ASP A 140 4.38 -1.59 -11.75
C ASP A 140 5.83 -2.02 -11.52
N ARG A 141 6.71 -1.11 -11.09
CA ARG A 141 8.11 -1.41 -10.75
C ARG A 141 8.26 -1.55 -9.26
N LEU A 142 8.90 -2.63 -8.81
CA LEU A 142 9.25 -2.81 -7.40
C LEU A 142 10.26 -1.74 -6.97
N VAL A 143 9.87 -0.87 -6.03
CA VAL A 143 10.70 0.25 -5.53
C VAL A 143 11.26 -0.03 -4.15
N ALA A 144 10.55 -0.80 -3.33
CA ALA A 144 10.99 -1.19 -2.00
C ALA A 144 10.35 -2.51 -1.53
N LYS A 145 10.99 -3.17 -0.57
CA LYS A 145 10.41 -4.26 0.23
C LYS A 145 10.59 -3.98 1.71
N ALA A 146 9.64 -4.45 2.50
CA ALA A 146 9.67 -4.40 3.96
C ALA A 146 9.45 -5.80 4.54
N ASN A 147 10.14 -6.11 5.64
CA ASN A 147 9.81 -7.24 6.50
C ASN A 147 9.67 -6.69 7.92
N GLY A 148 8.59 -7.03 8.62
CA GLY A 148 8.28 -6.47 9.92
C GLY A 148 7.71 -7.47 10.90
N SER A 149 7.90 -7.16 12.18
CA SER A 149 7.45 -7.95 13.32
C SER A 149 6.56 -7.11 14.23
N TYR A 150 5.40 -7.64 14.61
CA TYR A 150 4.41 -6.94 15.42
C TYR A 150 4.06 -7.74 16.67
N SER A 151 4.04 -7.09 17.82
CA SER A 151 3.54 -7.65 19.08
C SER A 151 2.01 -7.66 19.07
N ILE A 152 1.40 -8.72 19.59
CA ILE A 152 -0.05 -8.86 19.77
C ILE A 152 -0.35 -8.99 21.26
N PHE A 153 -1.20 -8.12 21.79
CA PHE A 153 -1.54 -8.06 23.21
C PHE A 153 -2.94 -7.49 23.43
N LYS A 154 -3.50 -7.72 24.63
CA LYS A 154 -4.78 -7.12 25.03
C LYS A 154 -4.54 -5.79 25.72
N LEU A 155 -5.42 -4.83 25.46
CA LEU A 155 -5.49 -3.64 26.31
C LEU A 155 -6.02 -4.05 27.70
N PRO A 156 -5.55 -3.40 28.78
CA PRO A 156 -6.19 -3.55 30.08
C PRO A 156 -7.64 -3.06 30.00
N ASP A 157 -8.55 -3.70 30.74
CA ASP A 157 -9.90 -3.18 30.90
C ASP A 157 -9.81 -1.77 31.52
N THR A 158 -10.50 -0.80 30.92
CA THR A 158 -10.60 0.53 31.52
C THR A 158 -11.36 0.39 32.84
N PRO A 159 -10.82 0.86 33.98
CA PRO A 159 -11.58 0.87 35.23
C PRO A 159 -12.89 1.61 35.01
N SER A 160 -14.02 1.03 35.41
CA SER A 160 -15.30 1.74 35.43
C SER A 160 -15.18 2.98 36.31
N GLU A 161 -15.67 4.13 35.83
CA GLU A 161 -15.63 5.42 36.56
C GLU A 161 -16.51 5.43 37.83
N ASP A 162 -17.18 4.32 38.16
CA ASP A 162 -18.02 4.17 39.33
C ASP A 162 -17.20 3.70 40.55
N GLY A 163 -16.61 4.66 41.26
CA GLY A 163 -16.00 4.50 42.58
C GLY A 163 -16.62 5.44 43.60
#